data_AF-A0A4S2V0D9-F1
#
_entry.id   AF-A0A4S2V0D9-F1
#
_cell.length_a   1.000
_cell.length_b   1.000
_cell.length_c   1.000
_cell.angle_alpha   90.00
_cell.angle_beta   90.00
_cell.angle_gamma   90.00
#
_symmetry.space_group_name_H-M   'P 1'
#
loop_
_entity.id
_entity.type
_entity.pdbx_description
1 polymer ?
#
loop_
_entity_poly.entity_id
_entity_poly.type
_entity_poly.pdbx_seq_one_letter_code
_entity_poly.pdbx_strand_id
1 'polypeptide(L)'
;MVALAGCTAASTSQGPGGDVPYVAPSVNASAVDKGIQQAEADAEAQADAEAQADRKTALSTKPQEVRSAFAGLQATYQDGCAPGAGDCAYFLGRVNTELAGLDESMRAEGDDGLRHFKEPLAWMSALRTALAGDASTNNLEKHRKQLIGTRDRVNAWMQGHPEDYR
;
A
#
# COMPACT_ATOMS: atom_id res chain seq x y z
N MET A 1 48.97 14.84 32.17
CA MET A 1 49.78 15.84 31.43
C MET A 1 48.85 16.44 30.41
N VAL A 2 48.48 17.72 30.40
CA VAL A 2 49.05 18.98 30.90
C VAL A 2 47.82 19.90 31.05
N ALA A 3 47.43 20.29 32.27
CA ALA A 3 47.78 21.55 32.92
C ALA A 3 47.45 22.81 32.09
N LEU A 4 46.35 23.48 32.44
CA LEU A 4 46.18 24.90 32.14
C LEU A 4 46.28 25.68 33.44
N ALA A 5 47.42 26.35 33.54
CA ALA A 5 47.81 27.28 34.58
C ALA A 5 46.90 28.52 34.56
N GLY A 6 46.64 29.07 35.73
CA GLY A 6 45.91 30.33 35.90
C GLY A 6 46.76 31.57 35.68
N CYS A 7 46.12 32.74 35.82
CA CYS A 7 46.71 33.99 36.31
C CYS A 7 45.61 35.00 36.71
N THR A 8 45.53 35.22 38.02
CA THR A 8 45.33 36.48 38.79
C THR A 8 44.59 37.70 38.21
N ALA A 9 43.47 38.00 38.90
CA ALA A 9 43.09 39.25 39.59
C ALA A 9 43.22 40.63 38.90
N ALA A 10 42.08 41.34 38.84
CA ALA A 10 42.02 42.79 39.07
C ALA A 10 40.72 43.13 39.84
N SER A 11 40.87 43.63 41.06
CA SER A 11 39.82 44.31 41.81
C SER A 11 39.86 45.80 41.50
N THR A 12 38.74 46.37 41.05
CA THR A 12 38.39 47.80 41.18
C THR A 12 36.87 47.87 41.37
N SER A 13 36.38 48.03 42.59
CA SER A 13 36.01 49.31 43.22
C SER A 13 34.62 49.83 42.82
N GLN A 14 33.79 50.08 43.84
CA GLN A 14 32.64 51.00 43.89
C GLN A 14 31.39 50.69 43.04
N GLY A 15 30.28 50.37 43.73
CA GLY A 15 28.91 50.45 43.19
C GLY A 15 28.39 51.89 43.16
N PRO A 16 27.09 52.16 43.34
CA PRO A 16 25.89 51.39 43.01
C PRO A 16 24.98 52.15 41.99
N GLY A 17 24.16 51.40 41.24
CA GLY A 17 22.95 51.94 40.59
C GLY A 17 23.09 52.39 39.14
N GLY A 18 22.10 52.02 38.32
CA GLY A 18 21.87 52.60 36.99
C GLY A 18 21.55 51.58 35.91
N ASP A 19 20.25 51.32 35.72
CA ASP A 19 19.60 50.96 34.45
C ASP A 19 19.90 49.58 33.82
N VAL A 20 19.20 48.55 34.31
CA VAL A 20 18.73 47.47 33.44
C VAL A 20 17.42 47.90 32.78
N PRO A 21 17.29 47.90 31.44
CA PRO A 21 16.00 48.11 30.81
C PRO A 21 15.05 47.00 31.25
N TYR A 22 13.93 47.41 31.88
CA TYR A 22 12.81 46.52 32.16
C TYR A 22 12.25 46.02 30.82
N VAL A 23 12.60 44.80 30.43
CA VAL A 23 11.90 44.09 29.36
C VAL A 23 10.61 43.56 29.97
N ALA A 24 9.49 44.14 29.57
CA ALA A 24 8.17 43.68 30.01
C ALA A 24 8.02 42.18 29.71
N PRO A 25 7.54 41.35 30.66
CA PRO A 25 7.35 39.91 30.44
C PRO A 25 6.31 39.57 29.37
N SER A 26 5.59 40.56 28.84
CA SER A 26 4.52 40.39 27.86
C SER A 26 4.99 40.11 26.42
N VAL A 27 6.23 40.48 26.05
CA VAL A 27 6.74 40.21 24.69
C VAL A 27 7.16 38.75 24.48
N ASN A 28 7.59 38.08 25.54
CA ASN A 28 8.04 36.67 25.48
C ASN A 28 6.85 35.70 25.45
N ALA A 29 5.75 36.00 26.15
CA ALA A 29 4.55 35.15 26.13
C ALA A 29 3.90 35.10 24.73
N SER A 30 3.78 36.25 24.06
CA SER A 30 3.20 36.33 22.70
C SER A 30 4.08 35.67 21.62
N ALA A 31 5.40 35.56 21.86
CA ALA A 31 6.32 34.86 20.96
C ALA A 31 6.25 33.34 21.14
N VAL A 32 6.03 32.86 22.37
CA VAL A 32 5.86 31.42 22.68
C VAL A 32 4.54 30.90 22.11
N ASP A 33 3.43 31.64 22.27
CA ASP A 33 2.12 31.23 21.72
C ASP A 33 2.12 31.17 20.18
N LYS A 34 2.87 32.06 19.52
CA LYS A 34 3.06 32.00 18.06
C LYS A 34 3.97 30.86 17.62
N GLY A 35 4.99 30.53 18.41
CA GLY A 35 5.89 29.41 18.14
C GLY A 35 5.18 28.05 18.25
N ILE A 36 4.25 27.91 19.20
CA ILE A 36 3.45 26.69 19.36
C ILE A 36 2.44 26.55 18.21
N GLN A 37 1.71 27.61 17.87
CA GLN A 37 0.76 27.57 16.75
C GLN A 37 1.43 27.31 15.40
N GLN A 38 2.65 27.85 15.19
CA GLN A 38 3.42 27.57 13.98
C GLN A 38 3.90 26.11 13.96
N ALA A 39 4.35 25.56 15.08
CA ALA A 39 4.78 24.17 15.18
C ALA A 39 3.62 23.18 14.98
N GLU A 40 2.42 23.50 15.47
CA GLU A 40 1.20 22.71 15.22
C GLU A 40 0.79 22.76 13.75
N ALA A 41 0.80 23.94 13.12
CA ALA A 41 0.51 24.08 11.69
C ALA A 41 1.55 23.38 10.80
N ASP A 42 2.84 23.43 11.17
CA ASP A 42 3.92 22.75 10.45
C ASP A 42 3.82 21.23 10.62
N ALA A 43 3.40 20.74 11.81
CA ALA A 43 3.16 19.31 12.05
C ALA A 43 1.94 18.79 11.27
N GLU A 44 0.85 19.55 11.20
CA GLU A 44 -0.31 19.20 10.38
C GLU A 44 0.02 19.20 8.88
N ALA A 45 0.76 20.21 8.40
CA ALA A 45 1.20 20.27 7.01
C ALA A 45 2.16 19.12 6.65
N GLN A 46 3.03 18.72 7.58
CA GLN A 46 3.91 17.57 7.39
C GLN A 46 3.12 16.25 7.37
N ALA A 47 2.15 16.07 8.27
CA ALA A 47 1.30 14.88 8.29
C ALA A 47 0.46 14.74 7.00
N ASP A 48 -0.06 15.86 6.48
CA ASP A 48 -0.77 15.89 5.20
C ASP A 48 0.16 15.59 4.01
N ALA A 49 1.40 16.10 4.04
CA ALA A 49 2.39 15.82 3.00
C ALA A 49 2.82 14.35 2.99
N GLU A 50 3.02 13.74 4.17
CA GLU A 50 3.32 12.32 4.33
C GLU A 50 2.16 11.45 3.86
N ALA A 51 0.91 11.78 4.25
CA ALA A 51 -0.28 11.06 3.79
C ALA A 51 -0.49 11.15 2.27
N GLN A 52 -0.18 12.31 1.66
CA GLN A 52 -0.24 12.48 0.22
C GLN A 52 0.88 11.72 -0.51
N ALA A 53 2.08 11.66 0.05
CA ALA A 53 3.19 10.89 -0.48
C ALA A 53 2.89 9.37 -0.44
N ASP A 54 2.32 8.89 0.66
CA ASP A 54 1.90 7.50 0.81
C ASP A 54 0.79 7.14 -0.18
N ARG A 55 -0.22 8.01 -0.32
CA ARG A 55 -1.30 7.79 -1.29
C ARG A 55 -0.77 7.77 -2.73
N LYS A 56 0.16 8.67 -3.07
CA LYS A 56 0.78 8.71 -4.41
C LYS A 56 1.62 7.45 -4.68
N THR A 57 2.34 6.97 -3.68
CA THR A 57 3.12 5.73 -3.75
C THR A 57 2.21 4.52 -3.92
N ALA A 58 1.15 4.41 -3.11
CA ALA A 58 0.16 3.34 -3.22
C ALA A 58 -0.56 3.33 -4.57
N LEU A 59 -0.87 4.52 -5.14
CA LEU A 59 -1.43 4.63 -6.50
C LEU A 59 -0.44 4.19 -7.59
N SER A 60 0.86 4.33 -7.34
CA SER A 60 1.90 3.94 -8.31
C SER A 60 2.20 2.43 -8.27
N THR A 61 2.00 1.77 -7.12
CA THR A 61 2.23 0.31 -6.95
C THR A 61 1.03 -0.54 -7.33
N LYS A 62 -0.17 0.03 -7.29
CA LYS A 62 -1.43 -0.63 -7.57
C LYS A 62 -1.46 -1.42 -8.90
N PRO A 63 -1.18 -0.81 -10.07
CA PRO A 63 -1.11 -1.56 -11.33
C PRO A 63 -0.05 -2.68 -11.33
N GLN A 64 1.01 -2.57 -10.51
CA GLN A 64 2.04 -3.60 -10.39
C GLN A 64 1.53 -4.86 -9.70
N GLU A 65 0.64 -4.75 -8.73
CA GLU A 65 0.04 -5.89 -8.05
C GLU A 65 -0.85 -6.69 -9.01
N VAL A 66 -1.70 -6.01 -9.77
CA VAL A 66 -2.54 -6.65 -10.80
C VAL A 66 -1.68 -7.34 -11.85
N ARG A 67 -0.59 -6.70 -12.31
CA ARG A 67 0.37 -7.34 -13.23
C ARG A 67 0.98 -8.62 -12.64
N SER A 68 1.38 -8.57 -11.37
CA SER A 68 2.04 -9.70 -10.71
C SER A 68 1.07 -10.87 -10.50
N ALA A 69 -0.14 -10.59 -10.02
CA ALA A 69 -1.20 -11.59 -9.89
C ALA A 69 -1.59 -12.19 -11.25
N PHE A 70 -1.65 -11.36 -12.31
CA PHE A 70 -1.92 -11.84 -13.65
C PHE A 70 -0.80 -12.77 -14.17
N ALA A 71 0.47 -12.46 -13.90
CA ALA A 71 1.59 -13.34 -14.23
C ALA A 71 1.48 -14.71 -13.53
N GLY A 72 1.03 -14.73 -12.27
CA GLY A 72 0.72 -15.96 -11.54
C GLY A 72 -0.35 -16.82 -12.25
N LEU A 73 -1.46 -16.19 -12.66
CA LEU A 73 -2.50 -16.86 -13.46
C LEU A 73 -1.93 -17.40 -14.78
N GLN A 74 -1.10 -16.64 -15.47
CA GLN A 74 -0.47 -17.05 -16.73
C GLN A 74 0.46 -18.27 -16.56
N ALA A 75 1.12 -18.40 -15.40
CA ALA A 75 1.96 -19.56 -15.12
C ALA A 75 1.17 -20.89 -15.14
N THR A 76 -0.14 -20.85 -14.92
CA THR A 76 -1.00 -22.05 -14.98
C THR A 76 -1.30 -22.54 -16.39
N TYR A 77 -0.93 -21.81 -17.45
CA TYR A 77 -1.16 -22.22 -18.84
C TYR A 77 -0.15 -23.24 -19.35
N GLN A 78 0.99 -23.38 -18.66
CA GLN A 78 1.99 -24.41 -18.98
C GLN A 78 1.61 -25.78 -18.41
N ASP A 79 0.66 -25.80 -17.49
CA ASP A 79 0.15 -26.99 -16.82
C ASP A 79 -1.23 -27.37 -17.39
N GLY A 80 -1.66 -28.61 -17.14
CA GLY A 80 -2.96 -29.10 -17.59
C GLY A 80 -3.60 -30.06 -16.60
N CYS A 81 -4.87 -30.36 -16.82
CA CYS A 81 -5.65 -31.33 -16.04
C CYS A 81 -6.50 -32.18 -16.99
N ALA A 82 -5.85 -33.20 -17.54
CA ALA A 82 -6.53 -34.25 -18.29
C ALA A 82 -7.30 -35.16 -17.32
N PRO A 83 -8.51 -35.65 -17.67
CA PRO A 83 -9.25 -36.57 -16.81
C PRO A 83 -8.39 -37.80 -16.44
N GLY A 84 -8.27 -38.09 -15.15
CA GLY A 84 -7.50 -39.23 -14.64
C GLY A 84 -6.00 -39.00 -14.50
N ALA A 85 -5.49 -37.81 -14.85
CA ALA A 85 -4.12 -37.43 -14.55
C ALA A 85 -3.97 -37.12 -13.04
N GLY A 86 -2.91 -37.63 -12.41
CA GLY A 86 -2.69 -37.50 -10.97
C GLY A 86 -2.39 -36.07 -10.49
N ASP A 87 -2.10 -35.15 -11.41
CA ASP A 87 -1.80 -33.74 -11.18
C ASP A 87 -3.03 -32.82 -11.26
N CYS A 88 -4.20 -33.34 -11.67
CA CYS A 88 -5.43 -32.55 -11.83
C CYS A 88 -5.80 -31.78 -10.56
N ALA A 89 -5.74 -32.43 -9.40
CA ALA A 89 -6.08 -31.82 -8.12
C ALA A 89 -5.20 -30.61 -7.81
N TYR A 90 -3.89 -30.76 -8.03
CA TYR A 90 -2.92 -29.68 -7.84
C TYR A 90 -3.16 -28.54 -8.82
N PHE A 91 -3.32 -28.86 -10.11
CA PHE A 91 -3.58 -27.87 -11.14
C PHE A 91 -4.86 -27.07 -10.87
N LEU A 92 -5.97 -27.72 -10.53
CA LEU A 92 -7.23 -27.02 -10.28
C LEU A 92 -7.18 -26.18 -9.01
N GLY A 93 -6.50 -26.67 -7.96
CA GLY A 93 -6.21 -25.88 -6.77
C GLY A 93 -5.41 -24.63 -7.10
N ARG A 94 -4.36 -24.77 -7.91
CA ARG A 94 -3.53 -23.64 -8.38
C ARG A 94 -4.35 -22.63 -9.17
N VAL A 95 -5.12 -23.05 -10.17
CA VAL A 95 -5.99 -22.16 -10.96
C VAL A 95 -6.96 -21.39 -10.06
N ASN A 96 -7.57 -22.06 -9.09
CA ASN A 96 -8.48 -21.40 -8.15
C ASN A 96 -7.77 -20.33 -7.31
N THR A 97 -6.58 -20.64 -6.79
CA THR A 97 -5.77 -19.70 -6.00
C THR A 97 -5.34 -18.48 -6.83
N GLU A 98 -4.84 -18.69 -8.05
CA GLU A 98 -4.40 -17.57 -8.90
C GLU A 98 -5.57 -16.68 -9.33
N LEU A 99 -6.75 -17.26 -9.61
CA LEU A 99 -7.96 -16.48 -9.87
C LEU A 99 -8.41 -15.68 -8.63
N ALA A 100 -8.31 -16.24 -7.44
CA ALA A 100 -8.64 -15.53 -6.21
C ALA A 100 -7.68 -14.35 -5.95
N GLY A 101 -6.37 -14.59 -6.09
CA GLY A 101 -5.37 -13.53 -5.94
C GLY A 101 -5.53 -12.41 -6.98
N LEU A 102 -5.91 -12.77 -8.21
CA LEU A 102 -6.22 -11.77 -9.24
C LEU A 102 -7.48 -10.95 -8.90
N ASP A 103 -8.58 -11.58 -8.46
CA ASP A 103 -9.80 -10.88 -7.99
C ASP A 103 -9.48 -9.91 -6.86
N GLU A 104 -8.65 -10.31 -5.90
CA GLU A 104 -8.22 -9.46 -4.78
C GLU A 104 -7.40 -8.26 -5.26
N SER A 105 -6.39 -8.48 -6.11
CA SER A 105 -5.56 -7.40 -6.66
C SER A 105 -6.39 -6.38 -7.46
N MET A 106 -7.32 -6.84 -8.30
CA MET A 106 -8.20 -5.98 -9.09
C MET A 106 -9.14 -5.15 -8.22
N ARG A 107 -9.58 -5.67 -7.07
CA ARG A 107 -10.42 -4.93 -6.12
C ARG A 107 -9.61 -3.93 -5.29
N ALA A 108 -8.35 -4.22 -5.01
CA ALA A 108 -7.46 -3.36 -4.23
C ALA A 108 -7.17 -2.01 -4.94
N GLU A 109 -7.36 -1.96 -6.25
CA GLU A 109 -7.33 -0.72 -7.05
C GLU A 109 -8.37 0.32 -6.58
N GLY A 110 -9.45 -0.10 -5.92
CA GLY A 110 -10.55 0.76 -5.47
C GLY A 110 -11.55 1.04 -6.59
N ASP A 111 -12.01 2.28 -6.69
CA ASP A 111 -13.04 2.68 -7.66
C ASP A 111 -12.60 2.47 -9.12
N ASP A 112 -11.32 2.73 -9.41
CA ASP A 112 -10.74 2.46 -10.72
C ASP A 112 -10.77 0.96 -11.05
N GLY A 113 -10.48 0.10 -10.07
CA GLY A 113 -10.56 -1.35 -10.23
C GLY A 113 -11.95 -1.84 -10.58
N LEU A 114 -12.97 -1.32 -9.90
CA LEU A 114 -14.37 -1.66 -10.17
C LEU A 114 -14.85 -1.19 -11.54
N ARG A 115 -14.22 -0.14 -12.09
CA ARG A 115 -14.54 0.40 -13.41
C ARG A 115 -13.82 -0.34 -14.53
N HIS A 116 -12.51 -0.55 -14.41
CA HIS A 116 -11.67 -1.23 -15.40
C HIS A 116 -11.94 -2.74 -15.43
N PHE A 117 -11.97 -3.40 -14.27
CA PHE A 117 -12.05 -4.87 -14.19
C PHE A 117 -13.46 -5.40 -14.02
N LYS A 118 -14.50 -4.66 -14.42
CA LYS A 118 -15.89 -5.04 -14.18
C LYS A 118 -16.23 -6.44 -14.70
N GLU A 119 -15.77 -6.77 -15.91
CA GLU A 119 -16.03 -8.08 -16.54
C GLU A 119 -15.26 -9.23 -15.86
N PRO A 120 -13.92 -9.18 -15.70
CA PRO A 120 -13.19 -10.25 -15.01
C PRO A 120 -13.65 -10.44 -13.56
N LEU A 121 -13.94 -9.37 -12.82
CA LEU A 121 -14.49 -9.46 -11.46
C LEU A 121 -15.86 -10.16 -11.42
N ALA A 122 -16.71 -9.92 -12.42
CA ALA A 122 -18.00 -10.59 -12.50
C ALA A 122 -17.86 -12.10 -12.76
N TRP A 123 -16.95 -12.50 -13.65
CA TRP A 123 -16.72 -13.92 -13.92
C TRP A 123 -16.11 -14.65 -12.73
N MET A 124 -15.13 -14.05 -12.06
CA MET A 124 -14.52 -14.64 -10.85
C MET A 124 -15.50 -14.69 -9.68
N SER A 125 -16.38 -13.70 -9.54
CA SER A 125 -17.48 -13.75 -8.57
C SER A 125 -18.45 -14.89 -8.87
N ALA A 126 -18.86 -15.07 -10.14
CA ALA A 126 -19.76 -16.16 -10.53
C ALA A 126 -19.12 -17.54 -10.28
N LEU A 127 -17.81 -17.67 -10.53
CA LEU A 127 -17.05 -18.86 -10.18
C LEU A 127 -17.06 -19.11 -8.66
N ARG A 128 -16.76 -18.10 -7.83
CA ARG A 128 -16.80 -18.24 -6.37
C ARG A 128 -18.18 -18.65 -5.86
N THR A 129 -19.26 -18.11 -6.44
CA THR A 129 -20.63 -18.53 -6.12
C THR A 129 -20.88 -20.00 -6.47
N ALA A 130 -20.43 -20.46 -7.64
CA ALA A 130 -20.57 -21.86 -8.04
C ALA A 130 -19.78 -22.82 -7.14
N LEU A 131 -18.58 -22.40 -6.71
CA LEU A 131 -17.76 -23.17 -5.77
C LEU A 131 -18.32 -23.14 -4.33
N ALA A 132 -19.18 -22.18 -4.00
CA ALA A 132 -19.74 -21.99 -2.65
C ALA A 132 -18.69 -21.94 -1.53
N GLY A 133 -17.49 -21.44 -1.84
CA GLY A 133 -16.36 -21.40 -0.90
C GLY A 133 -15.68 -22.75 -0.63
N ASP A 134 -16.11 -23.84 -1.28
CA ASP A 134 -15.51 -25.16 -1.14
C ASP A 134 -14.37 -25.35 -2.15
N ALA A 135 -13.13 -25.30 -1.65
CA ALA A 135 -11.91 -25.53 -2.42
C ALA A 135 -11.40 -26.99 -2.35
N SER A 136 -12.24 -27.95 -1.91
CA SER A 136 -11.88 -29.36 -1.90
C SER A 136 -11.68 -29.91 -3.32
N THR A 137 -10.77 -30.87 -3.47
CA THR A 137 -10.47 -31.51 -4.76
C THR A 137 -11.73 -31.98 -5.49
N ASN A 138 -12.63 -32.66 -4.79
CA ASN A 138 -13.89 -33.16 -5.37
C ASN A 138 -14.75 -32.01 -5.94
N ASN A 139 -14.85 -30.90 -5.23
CA ASN A 139 -15.64 -29.76 -5.70
C ASN A 139 -14.97 -29.02 -6.87
N LEU A 140 -13.65 -28.87 -6.83
CA LEU A 140 -12.90 -28.26 -7.92
C LEU A 140 -12.97 -29.12 -9.19
N GLU A 141 -12.86 -30.45 -9.07
CA GLU A 141 -13.02 -31.37 -10.20
C GLU A 141 -14.43 -31.33 -10.78
N LYS A 142 -15.46 -31.30 -9.93
CA LYS A 142 -16.86 -31.12 -10.34
C LYS A 142 -17.04 -29.84 -11.15
N HIS A 143 -16.36 -28.75 -10.80
CA HIS A 143 -16.43 -27.46 -11.48
C HIS A 143 -15.27 -27.20 -12.46
N ARG A 144 -14.50 -28.22 -12.83
CA ARG A 144 -13.28 -28.10 -13.66
C ARG A 144 -13.45 -27.25 -14.91
N LYS A 145 -14.53 -27.50 -15.67
CA LYS A 145 -14.80 -26.74 -16.91
C LYS A 145 -15.02 -25.25 -16.64
N GLN A 146 -15.67 -24.93 -15.52
CA GLN A 146 -15.94 -23.55 -15.13
C GLN A 146 -14.68 -22.84 -14.62
N LEU A 147 -13.83 -23.54 -13.86
CA LEU A 147 -12.51 -23.04 -13.42
C LEU A 147 -11.63 -22.68 -14.63
N ILE A 148 -11.39 -23.67 -15.50
CA ILE A 148 -10.54 -23.50 -16.68
C ILE A 148 -11.13 -22.45 -17.63
N GLY A 149 -12.45 -22.51 -17.87
CA GLY A 149 -13.12 -21.53 -18.72
C GLY A 149 -13.04 -20.10 -18.17
N THR A 150 -13.13 -19.92 -16.85
CA THR A 150 -12.97 -18.60 -16.22
C THR A 150 -11.53 -18.10 -16.36
N ARG A 151 -10.53 -18.96 -16.10
CA ARG A 151 -9.12 -18.66 -16.33
C ARG A 151 -8.86 -18.18 -17.75
N ASP A 152 -9.34 -18.94 -18.74
CA ASP A 152 -9.15 -18.66 -20.17
C ASP A 152 -9.79 -17.33 -20.56
N ARG A 153 -11.00 -17.08 -20.07
CA ARG A 153 -11.74 -15.86 -20.34
C ARG A 153 -11.09 -14.63 -19.72
N VAL A 154 -10.67 -14.70 -18.46
CA VAL A 154 -9.96 -13.62 -17.77
C VAL A 154 -8.64 -13.31 -18.47
N ASN A 155 -7.86 -14.34 -18.85
CA ASN A 155 -6.61 -14.13 -19.56
C ASN A 155 -6.82 -13.46 -20.93
N ALA A 156 -7.78 -13.92 -21.72
CA ALA A 156 -8.07 -13.30 -23.00
C ALA A 156 -8.47 -11.83 -22.84
N TRP A 157 -9.27 -11.52 -21.82
CA TRP A 157 -9.66 -10.16 -21.50
C TRP A 157 -8.45 -9.30 -21.10
N MET A 158 -7.63 -9.77 -20.16
CA MET A 158 -6.44 -9.05 -19.69
C MET A 158 -5.47 -8.77 -20.84
N GLN A 159 -5.24 -9.75 -21.72
CA GLN A 159 -4.38 -9.54 -22.89
C GLN A 159 -4.96 -8.52 -23.89
N GLY A 160 -6.28 -8.35 -23.93
CA GLY A 160 -6.97 -7.38 -24.77
C GLY A 160 -7.05 -5.97 -24.19
N HIS A 161 -6.83 -5.81 -22.87
CA HIS A 161 -6.94 -4.54 -22.15
C HIS A 161 -5.69 -4.22 -21.30
N PRO A 162 -4.48 -4.27 -21.90
CA PRO A 162 -3.24 -4.03 -21.14
C PRO A 162 -3.15 -2.65 -20.47
N GLU A 163 -3.81 -1.65 -21.02
CA GLU A 163 -3.86 -0.28 -20.51
C GLU A 163 -4.54 -0.16 -19.16
N ASP A 164 -5.42 -1.10 -18.81
CA ASP A 164 -6.15 -1.09 -17.54
C ASP A 164 -5.24 -1.46 -16.34
N TYR A 165 -4.04 -1.98 -16.60
CA TYR A 165 -3.12 -2.44 -15.56
C TYR A 165 -1.64 -2.21 -15.90
N ARG A 166 -1.31 -1.27 -16.79
CA ARG A 166 0.08 -0.87 -17.13
C ARG A 166 0.48 0.46 -16.54
#